data_AF-A0A959BMB6-F1
#
_entry.id   AF-A0A959BMB6-F1
#
_cell.length_a   1.000
_cell.length_b   1.000
_cell.length_c   1.000
_cell.angle_alpha   90.00
_cell.angle_beta   90.00
_cell.angle_gamma   90.00
#
_symmetry.space_group_name_H-M   'P 1'
#
loop_
_entity.id
_entity.type
_entity.pdbx_description
1 polymer ?
#
loop_
_entity_poly.entity_id
_entity_poly.type
_entity_poly.pdbx_seq_one_letter_code
_entity_poly.pdbx_strand_id
1 'polypeptide(L)'
;MASRYSILLAMALFSNSIFSQSYTNWIVGDTADVQSGNPLPGIVLAGGGGDNDQAMQWMLSRANGGDVVILRASGEDAYNLYFFEDLGVEVNSVETIRFESGDAATDPYVIGRIREAECLFIAGGDQFDYYSYWKDTPVEEAINYLILDKGVTVGGTSAGMAILGQCY
;
A
#
# COMPACT_ATOMS: atom_id res chain seq x y z
N MET A 1 -42.28 -19.55 -56.14
CA MET A 1 -42.03 -20.35 -54.93
C MET A 1 -40.97 -19.66 -54.11
N ALA A 2 -41.36 -19.10 -52.97
CA ALA A 2 -40.48 -18.40 -52.04
C ALA A 2 -39.87 -19.41 -51.06
N SER A 3 -38.57 -19.33 -50.79
CA SER A 3 -37.96 -19.94 -49.61
C SER A 3 -37.15 -18.87 -48.90
N ARG A 4 -37.57 -18.59 -47.66
CA ARG A 4 -37.02 -17.60 -46.74
C ARG A 4 -35.95 -18.29 -45.90
N TYR A 5 -34.73 -17.79 -45.90
CA TYR A 5 -33.72 -18.21 -44.92
C TYR A 5 -33.67 -17.18 -43.78
N SER A 6 -34.16 -17.60 -42.62
CA SER A 6 -34.12 -16.84 -41.36
C SER A 6 -32.70 -16.92 -40.77
N ILE A 7 -32.05 -15.78 -40.57
CA ILE A 7 -30.79 -15.68 -39.84
C ILE A 7 -31.13 -15.55 -38.34
N LEU A 8 -30.73 -16.54 -37.54
CA LEU A 8 -30.77 -16.49 -36.08
C LEU A 8 -29.47 -15.85 -35.59
N LEU A 9 -29.56 -14.65 -35.04
CA LEU A 9 -28.46 -13.97 -34.34
C LEU A 9 -28.52 -14.36 -32.86
N ALA A 10 -27.57 -15.19 -32.40
CA ALA A 10 -27.42 -15.49 -30.98
C ALA A 10 -26.58 -14.38 -30.31
N MET A 11 -27.22 -13.51 -29.52
CA MET A 11 -26.51 -12.59 -28.61
C MET A 11 -26.13 -13.36 -27.34
N ALA A 12 -24.83 -13.60 -27.15
CA ALA A 12 -24.30 -14.06 -25.88
C ALA A 12 -24.30 -12.90 -24.88
N LEU A 13 -25.13 -13.00 -23.83
CA LEU A 13 -25.06 -12.09 -22.68
C LEU A 13 -23.89 -12.55 -21.81
N PHE A 14 -22.76 -11.84 -21.88
CA PHE A 14 -21.70 -11.97 -20.90
C PHE A 14 -22.11 -11.21 -19.65
N SER A 15 -22.38 -11.93 -18.56
CA SER A 15 -22.52 -11.36 -17.22
C SER A 15 -21.15 -10.86 -16.78
N ASN A 16 -20.95 -9.54 -16.80
CA ASN A 16 -19.80 -8.95 -16.12
C ASN A 16 -20.04 -9.04 -14.62
N SER A 17 -19.33 -9.94 -13.93
CA SER A 17 -19.24 -9.89 -12.48
C SER A 17 -18.40 -8.67 -12.10
N ILE A 18 -19.05 -7.65 -11.53
CA ILE A 18 -18.34 -6.54 -10.90
C ILE A 18 -17.95 -7.02 -9.51
N PHE A 19 -16.68 -7.36 -9.32
CA PHE A 19 -16.13 -7.58 -7.99
C PHE A 19 -15.93 -6.23 -7.31
N SER A 20 -16.39 -6.09 -6.07
CA SER A 20 -16.02 -4.96 -5.23
C SER A 20 -14.52 -5.03 -4.95
N GLN A 21 -13.84 -3.88 -4.92
CA GLN A 21 -12.45 -3.83 -4.47
C GLN A 21 -12.37 -4.32 -3.02
N SER A 22 -11.31 -5.06 -2.72
CA SER A 22 -10.98 -5.58 -1.38
C SER A 22 -10.15 -4.59 -0.56
N TYR A 23 -9.89 -3.40 -1.10
CA TYR A 23 -9.16 -2.32 -0.46
C TYR A 23 -9.81 -0.96 -0.80
N THR A 24 -9.50 0.05 0.00
CA THR A 24 -9.73 1.46 -0.29
C THR A 24 -8.39 2.18 -0.33
N ASN A 25 -8.19 3.12 -1.25
CA ASN A 25 -6.98 3.93 -1.28
C ASN A 25 -7.24 5.43 -1.43
N TRP A 26 -6.28 6.22 -0.95
CA TRP A 26 -6.25 7.67 -1.03
C TRP A 26 -4.84 8.11 -1.38
N ILE A 27 -4.70 9.03 -2.34
CA ILE A 27 -3.40 9.50 -2.84
C ILE A 27 -3.36 11.03 -2.80
N VAL A 28 -2.22 11.56 -2.39
CA VAL A 28 -1.82 12.95 -2.59
C VAL A 28 -0.44 12.99 -3.28
N GLY A 29 -0.22 13.96 -4.16
CA GLY A 29 1.01 14.06 -4.96
C GLY A 29 0.85 13.55 -6.40
N ASP A 30 1.97 13.20 -7.03
CA ASP A 30 1.96 12.61 -8.38
C ASP A 30 1.50 11.15 -8.34
N THR A 31 0.67 10.73 -9.28
CA THR A 31 0.15 9.36 -9.34
C THR A 31 0.99 8.43 -10.22
N ALA A 32 1.96 8.97 -10.96
CA ALA A 32 2.93 8.18 -11.67
C ALA A 32 4.06 7.73 -10.73
N ASP A 33 4.44 6.45 -10.82
CA ASP A 33 5.62 5.90 -10.14
C ASP A 33 6.87 6.71 -10.49
N VAL A 34 7.66 7.02 -9.46
CA VAL A 34 8.98 7.63 -9.61
C VAL A 34 10.04 6.72 -9.05
N GLN A 35 11.03 6.40 -9.88
CA GLN A 35 12.24 5.74 -9.40
C GLN A 35 13.18 6.82 -8.86
N SER A 36 13.03 7.14 -7.56
CA SER A 36 13.94 8.09 -6.91
C SER A 36 15.37 7.54 -6.99
N GLY A 37 16.34 8.40 -7.32
CA GLY A 37 17.64 7.93 -7.80
C GLY A 37 18.48 7.15 -6.78
N ASN A 38 18.15 7.23 -5.48
CA ASN A 38 18.84 6.53 -4.38
C ASN A 38 18.03 6.63 -3.04
N PRO A 39 16.91 5.92 -2.87
CA PRO A 39 16.32 5.76 -1.54
C PRO A 39 17.29 5.01 -0.61
N LEU A 40 17.16 5.18 0.69
CA LEU A 40 18.11 4.64 1.66
C LEU A 40 17.41 3.68 2.66
N PRO A 41 18.07 2.58 3.09
CA PRO A 41 17.45 1.58 3.95
C PRO A 41 17.30 2.05 5.39
N GLY A 42 16.27 1.66 6.10
CA GLY A 42 16.08 2.09 7.48
C GLY A 42 14.87 1.45 8.13
N ILE A 43 14.81 1.50 9.46
CA ILE A 43 13.66 0.98 10.21
C ILE A 43 13.22 2.01 11.24
N VAL A 44 11.91 2.28 11.29
CA VAL A 44 11.28 3.03 12.39
C VAL A 44 10.32 2.10 13.13
N LEU A 45 10.61 1.85 14.42
CA LEU A 45 9.76 1.07 15.31
C LEU A 45 9.12 2.01 16.35
N ALA A 46 7.90 2.46 16.10
CA ALA A 46 7.17 3.37 16.98
C ALA A 46 6.20 2.61 17.90
N GLY A 47 6.34 2.79 19.21
CA GLY A 47 5.57 2.06 20.23
C GLY A 47 4.06 2.35 20.28
N GLY A 48 3.56 3.27 19.46
CA GLY A 48 2.19 3.79 19.54
C GLY A 48 2.06 4.99 20.47
N GLY A 49 0.88 5.61 20.46
CA GLY A 49 0.65 6.92 21.08
C GLY A 49 0.64 8.02 20.00
N GLY A 50 1.16 9.20 20.34
CA GLY A 50 1.39 10.26 19.34
C GLY A 50 2.64 9.95 18.50
N ASP A 51 2.62 10.37 17.24
CA ASP A 51 3.77 10.22 16.36
C ASP A 51 4.91 11.18 16.76
N ASN A 52 6.14 10.73 16.55
CA ASN A 52 7.32 11.54 16.76
C ASN A 52 7.73 12.19 15.44
N ASP A 53 7.48 13.49 15.29
CA ASP A 53 7.74 14.22 14.05
C ASP A 53 9.18 14.05 13.56
N GLN A 54 10.17 14.08 14.45
CA GLN A 54 11.58 13.95 14.05
C GLN A 54 11.90 12.57 13.48
N ALA A 55 11.31 11.51 14.04
CA ALA A 55 11.47 10.16 13.51
C ALA A 55 10.76 9.99 12.16
N MET A 56 9.57 10.58 12.00
CA MET A 56 8.83 10.55 10.73
C MET A 56 9.53 11.38 9.65
N GLN A 57 10.01 12.56 9.97
CA GLN A 57 10.84 13.38 9.08
C GLN A 57 12.11 12.64 8.66
N TRP A 58 12.80 12.01 9.62
CA TRP A 58 13.96 11.18 9.32
C TRP A 58 13.60 10.07 8.35
N MET A 59 12.52 9.33 8.60
CA MET A 59 12.02 8.26 7.73
C MET A 59 11.74 8.76 6.30
N LEU A 60 10.94 9.83 6.16
CA LEU A 60 10.58 10.40 4.86
C LEU A 60 11.80 10.91 4.08
N SER A 61 12.79 11.48 4.76
CA SER A 61 14.01 11.95 4.10
C SER A 61 14.80 10.82 3.41
N ARG A 62 14.58 9.56 3.82
CA ARG A 62 15.20 8.37 3.22
C ARG A 62 14.54 7.97 1.90
N ALA A 63 13.29 8.38 1.67
CA ALA A 63 12.61 8.17 0.38
C ALA A 63 13.27 8.98 -0.75
N ASN A 64 14.02 10.04 -0.39
CA ASN A 64 14.77 10.89 -1.31
C ASN A 64 13.89 11.42 -2.46
N GLY A 65 12.72 11.95 -2.11
CA GLY A 65 11.74 12.47 -3.07
C GLY A 65 10.92 11.39 -3.78
N GLY A 66 10.93 10.13 -3.32
CA GLY A 66 10.18 9.03 -3.90
C GLY A 66 8.74 8.91 -3.40
N ASP A 67 8.11 7.78 -3.74
CA ASP A 67 6.75 7.43 -3.34
C ASP A 67 6.70 6.83 -1.93
N VAL A 68 5.73 7.29 -1.14
CA VAL A 68 5.48 6.77 0.21
C VAL A 68 4.17 6.00 0.22
N VAL A 69 4.22 4.75 0.65
CA VAL A 69 3.02 3.91 0.83
C VAL A 69 2.74 3.69 2.31
N ILE A 70 1.48 3.86 2.69
CA ILE A 70 0.98 3.60 4.03
C ILE A 70 0.00 2.43 3.96
N LEU A 71 0.28 1.37 4.71
CA LEU A 71 -0.62 0.22 4.82
C LEU A 71 -1.46 0.29 6.08
N ARG A 72 -2.77 0.00 5.93
CA ARG A 72 -3.75 0.01 7.02
C ARG A 72 -4.72 -1.16 6.92
N ALA A 73 -5.29 -1.55 8.05
CA ALA A 73 -6.47 -2.42 8.12
C ALA A 73 -7.71 -1.68 8.68
N SER A 74 -7.53 -0.45 9.18
CA SER A 74 -8.60 0.40 9.73
C SER A 74 -8.23 1.88 9.68
N GLY A 75 -9.19 2.74 10.04
CA GLY A 75 -9.04 4.20 9.95
C GLY A 75 -9.14 4.71 8.51
N GLU A 76 -8.70 5.93 8.25
CA GLU A 76 -8.76 6.58 6.94
C GLU A 76 -7.35 7.02 6.50
N ASP A 77 -7.20 8.16 5.85
CA ASP A 77 -5.98 8.66 5.20
C ASP A 77 -5.28 9.78 5.98
N ALA A 78 -5.49 9.87 7.31
CA ALA A 78 -4.95 10.95 8.13
C ALA A 78 -3.41 11.13 8.03
N TYR A 79 -2.67 10.10 7.65
CA TYR A 79 -1.23 10.17 7.43
C TYR A 79 -0.83 10.83 6.09
N ASN A 80 -1.73 10.90 5.11
CA ASN A 80 -1.42 11.44 3.78
C ASN A 80 -0.95 12.89 3.86
N LEU A 81 -1.77 13.80 4.39
CA LEU A 81 -1.39 15.21 4.51
C LEU A 81 -0.29 15.43 5.54
N TYR A 82 -0.26 14.64 6.61
CA TYR A 82 0.80 14.72 7.60
C TYR A 82 2.18 14.43 7.00
N PHE A 83 2.31 13.36 6.20
CA PHE A 83 3.57 13.02 5.53
C PHE A 83 3.87 13.90 4.32
N PHE A 84 2.86 14.31 3.56
CA PHE A 84 3.05 15.07 2.33
C PHE A 84 3.29 16.57 2.55
N GLU A 85 2.67 17.16 3.58
CA GLU A 85 2.69 18.62 3.81
C GLU A 85 3.22 18.98 5.20
N ASP A 86 2.60 18.47 6.27
CA ASP A 86 2.81 18.99 7.63
C ASP A 86 4.24 18.81 8.14
N LEU A 87 4.89 17.70 7.78
CA LEU A 87 6.27 17.40 8.21
C LEU A 87 7.33 18.18 7.44
N GLY A 88 6.98 18.81 6.32
CA GLY A 88 7.89 19.65 5.52
C GLY A 88 9.04 18.89 4.86
N VAL A 89 8.88 17.58 4.60
CA VAL A 89 9.84 16.75 3.86
C VAL A 89 9.26 16.48 2.48
N GLU A 90 10.03 16.81 1.44
CA GLU A 90 9.59 16.62 0.06
C GLU A 90 9.60 15.14 -0.33
N VAL A 91 8.44 14.66 -0.81
CA VAL A 91 8.19 13.33 -1.37
C VAL A 91 7.34 13.47 -2.63
N ASN A 92 7.39 12.51 -3.54
CA ASN A 92 6.63 12.58 -4.80
C ASN A 92 5.13 12.38 -4.57
N SER A 93 4.82 11.37 -3.77
CA SER A 93 3.44 11.01 -3.43
C SER A 93 3.36 10.36 -2.07
N VAL A 94 2.16 10.43 -1.48
CA VAL A 94 1.78 9.61 -0.33
C VAL A 94 0.47 8.91 -0.67
N GLU A 95 0.49 7.58 -0.61
CA GLU A 95 -0.66 6.72 -0.83
C GLU A 95 -0.98 5.90 0.42
N THR A 96 -2.20 6.04 0.94
CA THR A 96 -2.72 5.09 1.92
C THR A 96 -3.49 4.00 1.20
N ILE A 97 -3.17 2.74 1.48
CA ILE A 97 -3.94 1.56 1.08
C ILE A 97 -4.49 0.89 2.34
N ARG A 98 -5.81 0.92 2.49
CA ARG A 98 -6.53 0.23 3.57
C ARG A 98 -7.14 -1.06 3.06
N PHE A 99 -6.75 -2.17 3.67
CA PHE A 99 -7.30 -3.50 3.40
C PHE A 99 -8.69 -3.59 4.04
N GLU A 100 -9.70 -3.91 3.24
CA GLU A 100 -11.05 -4.23 3.73
C GLU A 100 -11.20 -5.74 4.02
N SER A 101 -10.38 -6.56 3.36
CA SER A 101 -10.28 -8.01 3.59
C SER A 101 -8.90 -8.54 3.20
N GLY A 102 -8.62 -9.81 3.56
CA GLY A 102 -7.41 -10.51 3.14
C GLY A 102 -7.28 -10.71 1.62
N ASP A 103 -8.37 -10.56 0.84
CA ASP A 103 -8.32 -10.71 -0.62
C ASP A 103 -7.40 -9.66 -1.27
N ALA A 104 -7.29 -8.47 -0.66
CA ALA A 104 -6.39 -7.40 -1.12
C ALA A 104 -4.92 -7.81 -1.10
N ALA A 105 -4.55 -8.84 -0.34
CA ALA A 105 -3.18 -9.34 -0.28
C ALA A 105 -2.70 -10.03 -1.56
N THR A 106 -3.63 -10.30 -2.48
CA THR A 106 -3.35 -10.88 -3.80
C THR A 106 -3.67 -9.92 -4.94
N ASP A 107 -4.10 -8.70 -4.64
CA ASP A 107 -4.47 -7.72 -5.67
C ASP A 107 -3.20 -7.17 -6.36
N PRO A 108 -3.09 -7.29 -7.70
CA PRO A 108 -1.92 -6.83 -8.44
C PRO A 108 -1.61 -5.33 -8.26
N TYR A 109 -2.63 -4.50 -8.05
CA TYR A 109 -2.44 -3.07 -7.80
C TYR A 109 -1.73 -2.87 -6.46
N VAL A 110 -2.24 -3.49 -5.39
CA VAL A 110 -1.68 -3.37 -4.04
C VAL A 110 -0.24 -3.86 -4.00
N ILE A 111 0.02 -5.03 -4.60
CA ILE A 111 1.38 -5.60 -4.69
C ILE A 111 2.31 -4.66 -5.47
N GLY A 112 1.83 -4.10 -6.59
CA GLY A 112 2.58 -3.15 -7.41
C GLY A 112 3.01 -1.92 -6.60
N ARG A 113 2.03 -1.25 -5.96
CA ARG A 113 2.29 -0.04 -5.16
C ARG A 113 3.26 -0.29 -4.01
N ILE A 114 3.15 -1.44 -3.32
CA ILE A 114 4.12 -1.79 -2.28
C ILE A 114 5.52 -1.94 -2.88
N ARG A 115 5.70 -2.69 -3.97
CA ARG A 115 7.02 -2.89 -4.57
C ARG A 115 7.64 -1.62 -5.16
N GLU A 116 6.79 -0.71 -5.61
CA GLU A 116 7.16 0.60 -6.17
C GLU A 116 7.58 1.59 -5.08
N ALA A 117 7.15 1.45 -3.83
CA ALA A 117 7.45 2.41 -2.76
C ALA A 117 8.95 2.65 -2.50
N GLU A 118 9.34 3.90 -2.26
CA GLU A 118 10.64 4.33 -1.73
C GLU A 118 10.65 4.48 -0.20
N CYS A 119 9.46 4.45 0.41
CA CYS A 119 9.28 4.34 1.84
C CYS A 119 7.93 3.67 2.14
N LEU A 120 7.92 2.71 3.07
CA LEU A 120 6.70 2.03 3.51
C LEU A 120 6.44 2.36 4.99
N PHE A 121 5.20 2.68 5.33
CA PHE A 121 4.77 2.85 6.71
C PHE A 121 3.55 1.98 7.02
N ILE A 122 3.57 1.29 8.16
CA ILE A 122 2.46 0.43 8.61
C ILE A 122 1.78 1.08 9.81
N ALA A 123 0.54 1.50 9.62
CA ALA A 123 -0.19 2.25 10.63
C ALA A 123 -0.60 1.37 11.83
N GLY A 124 -1.04 2.04 12.91
CA GLY A 124 -1.68 1.37 14.04
C GLY A 124 -3.01 0.69 13.66
N GLY A 125 -3.55 -0.10 14.58
CA GLY A 125 -4.77 -0.87 14.38
C GLY A 125 -4.79 -2.11 15.27
N ASP A 126 -5.45 -3.16 14.80
CA ASP A 126 -5.39 -4.49 15.40
C ASP A 126 -4.31 -5.33 14.69
N GLN A 127 -3.35 -5.85 15.45
CA GLN A 127 -2.28 -6.71 14.93
C GLN A 127 -2.79 -8.02 14.32
N PHE A 128 -3.95 -8.51 14.78
CA PHE A 128 -4.55 -9.73 14.25
C PHE A 128 -4.98 -9.54 12.80
N ASP A 129 -5.56 -8.38 12.46
CA ASP A 129 -5.98 -8.09 11.09
C ASP A 129 -4.78 -8.12 10.14
N TYR A 130 -3.71 -7.40 10.48
CA TYR A 130 -2.48 -7.38 9.70
C TYR A 130 -1.86 -8.77 9.53
N TYR A 131 -1.76 -9.54 10.62
CA TYR A 131 -1.27 -10.92 10.56
C TYR A 131 -2.15 -11.78 9.66
N SER A 132 -3.47 -11.70 9.82
CA SER A 132 -4.43 -12.51 9.07
C SER A 132 -4.48 -12.18 7.59
N TYR A 133 -4.21 -10.92 7.22
CA TYR A 133 -4.25 -10.48 5.83
C TYR A 133 -2.94 -10.73 5.11
N TRP A 134 -1.78 -10.59 5.76
CA TRP A 134 -0.50 -10.50 5.04
C TRP A 134 0.38 -11.73 5.16
N LYS A 135 0.25 -12.52 6.22
CA LYS A 135 1.09 -13.71 6.38
C LYS A 135 0.82 -14.76 5.29
N ASP A 136 1.89 -15.33 4.77
CA ASP A 136 1.91 -16.33 3.71
C ASP A 136 1.23 -15.82 2.43
N THR A 137 1.39 -14.52 2.13
CA THR A 137 0.78 -13.85 0.96
C THR A 137 1.78 -13.06 0.10
N PRO A 138 1.42 -12.71 -1.15
CA PRO A 138 2.25 -11.82 -1.98
C PRO A 138 2.55 -10.44 -1.36
N VAL A 139 1.73 -9.95 -0.43
CA VAL A 139 2.02 -8.70 0.29
C VAL A 139 3.20 -8.87 1.25
N GLU A 140 3.29 -9.99 1.97
CA GLU A 140 4.47 -10.33 2.77
C GLU A 140 5.73 -10.37 1.89
N GLU A 141 5.66 -11.01 0.73
CA GLU A 141 6.78 -11.07 -0.22
C GLU A 141 7.17 -9.68 -0.73
N ALA A 142 6.19 -8.81 -0.99
CA ALA A 142 6.43 -7.43 -1.44
C ALA A 142 7.09 -6.57 -0.35
N ILE A 143 6.66 -6.69 0.91
CA ILE A 143 7.27 -6.00 2.05
C ILE A 143 8.70 -6.51 2.27
N ASN A 144 8.91 -7.82 2.23
CA ASN A 144 10.24 -8.42 2.34
C ASN A 144 11.17 -7.97 1.21
N TYR A 145 10.66 -7.86 -0.02
CA TYR A 145 11.41 -7.31 -1.15
C TYR A 145 11.87 -5.87 -0.88
N LEU A 146 11.02 -5.02 -0.30
CA LEU A 146 11.40 -3.65 0.06
C LEU A 146 12.55 -3.62 1.08
N ILE A 147 12.49 -4.49 2.08
CA ILE A 147 13.47 -4.55 3.18
C ILE A 147 14.80 -5.16 2.72
N LEU A 148 14.73 -6.31 2.04
CA LEU A 148 15.89 -7.17 1.78
C LEU A 148 16.57 -6.89 0.44
N ASP A 149 15.79 -6.55 -0.60
CA ASP A 149 16.29 -6.45 -1.97
C ASP A 149 16.35 -5.00 -2.47
N LYS A 150 15.25 -4.25 -2.39
CA LYS A 150 15.20 -2.84 -2.81
C LYS A 150 15.96 -1.94 -1.83
N GLY A 151 15.95 -2.30 -0.54
CA GLY A 151 16.71 -1.60 0.50
C GLY A 151 16.15 -0.21 0.80
N VAL A 152 14.84 -0.10 0.99
CA VAL A 152 14.16 1.16 1.36
C VAL A 152 13.92 1.25 2.86
N THR A 153 13.46 2.42 3.32
CA THR A 153 13.06 2.56 4.73
C THR A 153 11.64 2.03 4.95
N VAL A 154 11.48 1.20 5.99
CA VAL A 154 10.17 0.66 6.40
C VAL A 154 9.92 1.03 7.87
N GLY A 155 8.77 1.62 8.16
CA GLY A 155 8.37 2.01 9.50
C GLY A 155 7.03 1.42 9.91
N GLY A 156 6.75 1.42 11.21
CA GLY A 156 5.42 1.10 11.71
C GLY A 156 5.17 1.65 13.10
N THR A 157 3.89 1.84 13.45
CA THR A 157 3.45 2.30 14.77
C THR A 157 2.45 1.33 15.41
N SER A 158 2.55 1.12 16.73
CA SER A 158 1.66 0.25 17.49
C SER A 158 1.58 -1.16 16.87
N ALA A 159 0.41 -1.61 16.38
CA ALA A 159 0.26 -2.88 15.67
C ALA A 159 1.17 -3.02 14.45
N GLY A 160 1.38 -1.94 13.68
CA GLY A 160 2.29 -1.94 12.54
C GLY A 160 3.75 -2.17 12.95
N MET A 161 4.19 -1.61 14.08
CA MET A 161 5.49 -1.93 14.66
C MET A 161 5.55 -3.40 15.10
N ALA A 162 4.49 -3.89 15.74
CA ALA A 162 4.47 -5.24 16.30
C ALA A 162 4.63 -6.32 15.23
N ILE A 163 3.99 -6.15 14.06
CA ILE A 163 4.08 -7.13 12.98
C ILE A 163 5.45 -7.11 12.29
N LEU A 164 6.10 -5.93 12.19
CA LEU A 164 7.48 -5.83 11.70
C LEU A 164 8.45 -6.58 12.61
N GLY A 165 8.22 -6.59 13.92
CA GLY A 165 9.06 -7.34 14.86
C GLY A 165 8.80 -8.85 14.90
N GLN A 166 7.72 -9.34 14.28
CA GLN A 166 7.28 -10.73 14.39
C GLN A 166 7.39 -11.53 13.09
N CYS A 167 7.20 -10.89 11.93
CA CYS A 167 6.99 -11.59 10.67
C CYS A 167 7.95 -11.18 9.55
N TYR A 168 8.58 -10.00 9.61
CA TYR A 168 9.28 -9.39 8.47
C TYR A 168 10.72 -8.97 8.83
#